data_AF-A0A8C2BPF3-F1
#
_entry.id   AF-A0A8C2BPF3-F1
#
_cell.length_a   1.000
_cell.length_b   1.000
_cell.length_c   1.000
_cell.angle_alpha   90.00
_cell.angle_beta   90.00
_cell.angle_gamma   90.00
#
_symmetry.space_group_name_H-M   'P 1'
#
loop_
_entity.id
_entity.type
_entity.pdbx_description
1 polymer ?
#
loop_
_entity_poly.entity_id
_entity_poly.type
_entity_poly.pdbx_seq_one_letter_code
_entity_poly.pdbx_strand_id
1 'polypeptide(L)'
;MTDVFMRESWIFDMRTDLLHYSMRFTSLLLYLLIMLTRQIKCHSECSKESVEIVKRITRELSQVKNDSMLYTPTLADYEQNCSKSTLKCFELEVNVLFVEIQSAAKSQSRRLLRILKTLTHQLQDKRNPCPDCEFYQEKSSRTFLETLENVLQRMNAEKSCGPKKNKRHLENIMKKTHIKNMI
;
A
#
# COMPACT_ATOMS: atom_id res chain seq x y z
N MET A 1 11.73 -48.77 67.29
CA MET A 1 12.72 -47.84 67.85
C MET A 1 13.90 -47.87 66.90
N THR A 2 14.24 -46.70 66.31
CA THR A 2 15.34 -46.42 65.35
C THR A 2 15.26 -47.17 64.00
N ASP A 3 15.56 -46.64 62.82
CA ASP A 3 16.11 -45.34 62.44
C ASP A 3 15.83 -45.08 60.94
N VAL A 4 15.72 -43.80 60.62
CA VAL A 4 16.01 -43.07 59.37
C VAL A 4 15.99 -43.84 58.03
N PHE A 5 14.96 -43.53 57.24
CA PHE A 5 14.99 -43.66 55.78
C PHE A 5 15.93 -42.59 55.19
N MET A 6 17.03 -43.06 54.62
CA MET A 6 17.75 -42.38 53.54
C MET A 6 16.79 -42.17 52.36
N ARG A 7 16.71 -40.95 51.80
CA ARG A 7 16.93 -40.65 50.36
C ARG A 7 16.27 -39.34 49.88
N GLU A 8 17.07 -38.65 49.07
CA GLU A 8 16.76 -37.65 48.03
C GLU A 8 16.73 -36.15 48.34
N SER A 9 17.75 -35.51 47.75
CA SER A 9 18.00 -34.09 47.57
C SER A 9 17.00 -33.44 46.61
N TRP A 10 16.44 -32.30 47.00
CA TRP A 10 15.87 -31.32 46.07
C TRP A 10 16.27 -29.93 46.53
N ILE A 11 17.51 -29.51 46.22
CA ILE A 11 17.85 -28.09 46.23
C ILE A 11 17.18 -27.53 44.98
N PHE A 12 15.99 -26.96 45.17
CA PHE A 12 15.22 -26.26 44.15
C PHE A 12 16.03 -25.04 43.69
N ASP A 13 16.70 -25.15 42.54
CA ASP A 13 17.58 -24.12 41.98
C ASP A 13 16.76 -22.96 41.40
N MET A 14 16.34 -22.05 42.28
CA MET A 14 15.56 -20.86 41.92
C MET A 14 16.29 -19.93 40.91
N ARG A 15 17.62 -20.11 40.74
CA ARG A 15 18.47 -19.24 39.90
C ARG A 15 18.40 -19.60 38.42
N THR A 16 18.30 -20.88 38.08
CA THR A 16 18.15 -21.33 36.69
C THR A 16 16.74 -21.03 36.16
N ASP A 17 15.71 -21.12 37.00
CA ASP A 17 14.34 -20.76 36.61
C ASP A 17 14.15 -19.26 36.38
N LEU A 18 14.80 -18.40 37.17
CA LEU A 18 14.75 -16.95 36.97
C LEU A 18 15.45 -16.52 35.66
N LEU A 19 16.57 -17.16 35.32
CA LEU A 19 17.29 -16.93 34.07
C LEU A 19 16.51 -17.49 32.87
N HIS A 20 15.91 -18.66 32.99
CA HIS A 20 15.09 -19.26 31.94
C HIS A 20 13.79 -18.47 31.71
N TYR A 21 13.18 -17.96 32.78
CA TYR A 21 12.00 -17.08 32.72
C TYR A 21 12.34 -15.73 32.06
N SER A 22 13.46 -15.10 32.43
CA SER A 22 13.89 -13.83 31.83
C SER A 22 14.29 -13.98 30.35
N MET A 23 14.91 -15.10 29.96
CA MET A 23 15.21 -15.40 28.54
C MET A 23 13.94 -15.66 27.71
N ARG A 24 12.91 -16.33 28.27
CA ARG A 24 11.64 -16.54 27.56
C ARG A 24 10.80 -15.25 27.46
N PHE A 25 10.78 -14.44 28.52
CA PHE A 25 10.01 -13.19 28.54
C PHE A 25 10.57 -12.16 27.55
N THR A 26 11.90 -12.07 27.43
CA THR A 26 12.57 -11.20 26.44
C THR A 26 12.33 -11.65 25.00
N SER A 27 12.31 -12.97 24.74
CA SER A 27 11.97 -13.52 23.43
C SER A 27 10.52 -13.24 23.01
N LEU A 28 9.56 -13.39 23.94
CA LEU A 28 8.15 -13.08 23.69
C LEU A 28 7.91 -11.58 23.50
N LEU A 29 8.57 -10.72 24.29
CA LEU A 29 8.54 -9.27 24.11
C LEU A 29 9.13 -8.86 22.76
N LEU A 30 10.27 -9.43 22.37
CA LEU A 30 10.87 -9.17 21.07
C LEU A 30 9.95 -9.61 19.92
N TYR A 31 9.31 -10.77 20.06
CA TYR A 31 8.32 -11.25 19.08
C TYR A 31 7.10 -10.32 19.01
N LEU A 32 6.57 -9.86 20.15
CA LEU A 32 5.48 -8.88 20.20
C LEU A 32 5.88 -7.55 19.57
N LEU A 33 7.11 -7.06 19.80
CA LEU A 33 7.65 -5.86 19.15
C LEU A 33 7.82 -6.05 17.64
N ILE A 34 8.26 -7.24 17.18
CA ILE A 34 8.33 -7.57 15.74
C ILE A 34 6.92 -7.63 15.13
N MET A 35 5.94 -8.19 15.85
CA MET A 35 4.56 -8.25 15.39
C MET A 35 3.88 -6.87 15.39
N LEU A 36 4.15 -6.04 16.39
CA LEU A 36 3.70 -4.64 16.46
C LEU A 36 4.35 -3.79 15.36
N THR A 37 5.65 -3.91 15.12
CA THR A 37 6.35 -3.23 14.01
C THR A 37 5.88 -3.73 12.63
N ARG A 38 5.48 -5.01 12.51
CA ARG A 38 4.80 -5.53 11.32
C ARG A 38 3.42 -4.92 11.13
N GLN A 39 2.66 -4.67 12.19
CA GLN A 39 1.36 -3.98 12.10
C GLN A 39 1.50 -2.48 11.79
N ILE A 40 2.55 -1.82 12.27
CA ILE A 40 2.85 -0.40 11.96
C ILE A 40 3.18 -0.22 10.46
N LYS A 41 3.58 -1.29 9.76
CA LYS A 41 3.80 -1.27 8.30
C LYS A 41 2.51 -1.33 7.47
N CYS A 42 1.34 -1.33 8.11
CA CYS A 42 0.03 -1.18 7.45
C CYS A 42 -0.42 0.28 7.45
N HIS A 43 0.45 1.21 7.05
CA HIS A 43 0.01 2.55 6.68
C HIS A 43 -0.24 2.58 5.18
N SER A 44 -1.48 2.34 4.77
CA SER A 44 -1.91 2.72 3.42
C SER A 44 -2.28 4.21 3.45
N GLU A 45 -1.28 5.02 3.73
CA GLU A 45 -1.34 6.41 3.31
C GLU A 45 -1.19 6.41 1.79
N CYS A 46 -2.15 7.04 1.11
CA CYS A 46 -1.93 7.44 -0.28
C CYS A 46 -0.53 8.11 -0.31
N SER A 47 0.39 7.55 -1.11
CA SER A 47 1.80 7.83 -0.88
C SER A 47 2.11 9.25 -1.32
N LYS A 48 2.54 10.12 -0.38
CA LYS A 48 3.09 11.45 -0.69
C LYS A 48 4.19 11.38 -1.77
N GLU A 49 4.89 10.25 -1.81
CA GLU A 49 5.85 9.86 -2.83
C GLU A 49 5.30 9.98 -4.26
N SER A 50 4.03 9.65 -4.49
CA SER A 50 3.42 9.71 -5.82
C SER A 50 3.41 11.14 -6.37
N VAL A 51 3.01 12.11 -5.54
CA VAL A 51 3.01 13.54 -5.87
C VAL A 51 4.44 14.03 -6.13
N GLU A 52 5.41 13.62 -5.31
CA GLU A 52 6.81 13.97 -5.52
C GLU A 52 7.39 13.41 -6.84
N ILE A 53 7.00 12.19 -7.19
CA ILE A 53 7.41 11.56 -8.45
C ILE A 53 6.80 12.29 -9.64
N VAL A 54 5.51 12.66 -9.60
CA VAL A 54 4.87 13.45 -10.68
C VAL A 54 5.58 14.79 -10.86
N LYS A 55 5.89 15.49 -9.75
CA LYS A 55 6.66 16.74 -9.80
C LYS A 55 8.03 16.55 -10.46
N ARG A 56 8.72 15.45 -10.15
CA ARG A 56 10.02 15.14 -10.76
C ARG A 56 9.88 14.87 -12.26
N ILE A 57 8.92 14.04 -12.68
CA ILE A 57 8.65 13.76 -14.09
C ILE A 57 8.35 15.06 -14.84
N THR A 58 7.52 15.93 -14.27
CA THR A 58 7.16 17.23 -14.87
C THR A 58 8.39 18.12 -15.08
N ARG A 59 9.31 18.20 -14.10
CA ARG A 59 10.56 18.95 -14.25
C ARG A 59 11.46 18.37 -15.33
N GLU A 60 11.65 17.05 -15.35
CA GLU A 60 12.46 16.38 -16.37
C GLU A 60 11.87 16.56 -17.77
N LEU A 61 10.54 16.49 -17.90
CA LEU A 61 9.85 16.70 -19.15
C LEU A 61 9.94 18.15 -19.65
N SER A 62 10.03 19.13 -18.76
CA SER A 62 10.21 20.53 -19.19
C SER A 62 11.55 20.79 -19.88
N GLN A 63 12.52 19.88 -19.73
CA GLN A 63 13.86 19.98 -20.34
C GLN A 63 13.95 19.29 -21.69
N VAL A 64 12.92 18.54 -22.10
CA VAL A 64 12.89 17.78 -23.36
C VAL A 64 11.67 18.16 -24.17
N LYS A 65 11.78 18.12 -25.49
CA LYS A 65 10.60 18.31 -26.34
C LYS A 65 9.68 17.10 -26.18
N ASN A 66 8.45 17.33 -25.74
CA ASN A 66 7.41 16.31 -25.62
C ASN A 66 6.11 16.88 -26.21
N ASP A 67 5.70 16.30 -27.34
CA ASP A 67 4.48 16.70 -28.05
C ASP A 67 3.34 15.68 -27.79
N SER A 68 3.44 14.89 -26.71
CA SER A 68 2.46 13.85 -26.37
C SER A 68 1.14 14.48 -25.96
N MET A 69 0.06 13.94 -26.54
CA MET A 69 -1.32 14.27 -26.22
C MET A 69 -1.95 13.05 -25.55
N LEU A 70 -2.44 13.24 -24.32
CA LEU A 70 -2.87 12.15 -23.45
C LEU A 70 -4.31 12.38 -23.00
N TYR A 71 -5.10 11.31 -22.96
CA TYR A 71 -6.47 11.38 -22.44
C TYR A 71 -6.46 11.84 -20.98
N THR A 72 -7.03 13.00 -20.71
CA THR A 72 -6.89 13.65 -19.39
C THR A 72 -8.25 13.77 -18.70
N PRO A 73 -8.58 12.83 -17.80
CA PRO A 73 -9.70 12.99 -16.88
C PRO A 73 -9.51 14.23 -16.01
N THR A 74 -10.60 14.86 -15.60
CA THR A 74 -10.59 16.02 -14.70
C THR A 74 -10.63 15.58 -13.23
N LEU A 75 -10.33 16.52 -12.32
CA LEU A 75 -10.54 16.29 -10.89
C LEU A 75 -12.00 15.98 -10.55
N ALA A 76 -12.95 16.58 -11.28
CA ALA A 76 -14.37 16.32 -11.08
C ALA A 76 -14.73 14.87 -11.43
N ASP A 77 -14.11 14.26 -12.44
CA ASP A 77 -14.36 12.86 -12.82
C ASP A 77 -13.94 11.89 -11.70
N TYR A 78 -12.85 12.21 -11.00
CA TYR A 78 -12.43 11.48 -9.79
C TYR A 78 -13.47 11.61 -8.66
N GLU A 79 -13.96 12.83 -8.40
CA GLU A 79 -14.92 13.12 -7.33
C GLU A 79 -16.35 12.61 -7.62
N GLN A 80 -16.73 12.50 -8.90
CA GLN A 80 -18.03 12.01 -9.37
C GLN A 80 -18.19 10.48 -9.27
N ASN A 81 -17.67 9.88 -8.20
CA ASN A 81 -17.83 8.47 -7.88
C ASN A 81 -17.20 7.48 -8.90
N CYS A 82 -16.32 7.96 -9.78
CA CYS A 82 -15.58 7.16 -10.79
C CYS A 82 -14.08 7.05 -10.45
N SER A 83 -13.75 7.00 -9.16
CA SER A 83 -12.37 7.08 -8.65
C SER A 83 -11.42 6.00 -9.21
N LYS A 84 -11.88 4.76 -9.38
CA LYS A 84 -11.05 3.66 -9.87
C LYS A 84 -10.90 3.74 -11.39
N SER A 85 -11.98 3.99 -12.13
CA SER A 85 -11.90 4.18 -13.60
C SER A 85 -11.01 5.38 -13.97
N THR A 86 -11.17 6.50 -13.26
CA THR A 86 -10.35 7.70 -13.47
C THR A 86 -8.86 7.40 -13.26
N LEU A 87 -8.50 6.77 -12.14
CA LEU A 87 -7.10 6.44 -11.86
C LEU A 87 -6.55 5.37 -12.83
N LYS A 88 -7.42 4.49 -13.34
CA LYS A 88 -7.05 3.52 -14.37
C LYS A 88 -6.69 4.21 -15.68
N CYS A 89 -7.40 5.26 -16.07
CA CYS A 89 -7.04 6.05 -17.26
C CYS A 89 -5.68 6.72 -17.08
N PHE A 90 -5.44 7.37 -15.93
CA PHE A 90 -4.11 7.91 -15.64
C PHE A 90 -3.00 6.84 -15.69
N GLU A 91 -3.24 5.63 -15.22
CA GLU A 91 -2.28 4.51 -15.33
C GLU A 91 -1.95 4.17 -16.80
N LEU A 92 -2.97 4.07 -17.65
CA LEU A 92 -2.79 3.74 -19.08
C LEU A 92 -2.03 4.84 -19.81
N GLU A 93 -2.39 6.10 -19.57
CA GLU A 93 -1.75 7.25 -20.22
C GLU A 93 -0.32 7.50 -19.72
N VAL A 94 -0.03 7.26 -18.44
CA VAL A 94 1.37 7.27 -17.95
C VAL A 94 2.18 6.15 -18.63
N ASN A 95 1.56 5.04 -19.00
CA ASN A 95 2.24 3.97 -19.73
C ASN A 95 2.56 4.37 -21.18
N VAL A 96 1.64 5.07 -21.85
CA VAL A 96 1.91 5.71 -23.16
C VAL A 96 3.09 6.67 -23.04
N LEU A 97 3.02 7.59 -22.07
CA LEU A 97 4.09 8.55 -21.78
C LEU A 97 5.43 7.88 -21.47
N PHE A 98 5.43 6.76 -20.74
CA PHE A 98 6.64 5.97 -20.44
C PHE A 98 7.29 5.36 -21.68
N VAL A 99 6.48 4.93 -22.66
CA VAL A 99 6.98 4.36 -23.92
C VAL A 99 7.59 5.45 -24.80
N GLU A 100 6.93 6.61 -24.87
CA GLU A 100 7.31 7.72 -25.76
C GLU A 100 8.53 8.51 -25.27
N ILE A 101 8.71 8.64 -23.96
CA ILE A 101 9.81 9.43 -23.42
C ILE A 101 11.17 8.70 -23.52
N GLN A 102 12.17 9.44 -24.01
CA GLN A 102 13.60 9.09 -23.96
C GLN A 102 14.37 10.05 -23.03
N SER A 103 13.96 10.13 -21.76
CA SER A 103 14.59 11.00 -20.76
C SER A 103 14.81 10.29 -19.42
N ALA A 104 15.51 10.96 -18.50
CA ALA A 104 15.71 10.49 -17.13
C ALA A 104 14.38 10.23 -16.37
N ALA A 105 13.28 10.85 -16.82
CA ALA A 105 11.94 10.64 -16.31
C ALA A 105 11.47 9.17 -16.45
N LYS A 106 12.02 8.39 -17.38
CA LYS A 106 11.58 7.01 -17.67
C LYS A 106 11.61 6.09 -16.43
N SER A 107 12.65 6.23 -15.60
CA SER A 107 12.76 5.49 -14.33
C SER A 107 11.66 5.88 -13.33
N GLN A 108 11.32 7.16 -13.29
CA GLN A 108 10.33 7.76 -12.41
C GLN A 108 8.91 7.39 -12.87
N SER A 109 8.63 7.44 -14.18
CA SER A 109 7.36 6.99 -14.76
C SER A 109 7.11 5.50 -14.47
N ARG A 110 8.14 4.65 -14.56
CA ARG A 110 8.02 3.24 -14.17
C ARG A 110 7.64 3.08 -12.69
N ARG A 111 8.23 3.90 -11.79
CA ARG A 111 7.90 3.88 -10.37
C ARG A 111 6.46 4.37 -10.13
N LEU A 112 6.07 5.46 -10.78
CA LEU A 112 4.71 6.01 -10.74
C LEU A 112 3.67 4.97 -11.18
N LEU A 113 3.90 4.24 -12.28
CA LEU A 113 3.01 3.18 -12.75
C LEU A 113 2.76 2.10 -11.70
N ARG A 114 3.78 1.71 -10.93
CA ARG A 114 3.60 0.72 -9.85
C ARG A 114 2.72 1.28 -8.75
N ILE A 115 2.93 2.54 -8.37
CA ILE A 115 2.13 3.20 -7.33
C ILE A 115 0.68 3.34 -7.79
N LEU A 116 0.44 3.83 -9.01
CA LEU A 116 -0.89 3.97 -9.59
C LEU A 116 -1.61 2.62 -9.65
N LYS A 117 -0.95 1.55 -10.11
CA LYS A 117 -1.51 0.19 -10.07
C LYS A 117 -1.93 -0.22 -8.65
N THR A 118 -1.10 0.00 -7.65
CA THR A 118 -1.45 -0.32 -6.26
C THR A 118 -2.65 0.49 -5.78
N LEU A 119 -2.69 1.79 -6.06
CA LEU A 119 -3.78 2.67 -5.68
C LEU A 119 -5.10 2.30 -6.37
N THR A 120 -5.08 2.04 -7.68
CA THR A 120 -6.25 1.65 -8.47
C THR A 120 -6.89 0.37 -7.93
N HIS A 121 -6.09 -0.60 -7.45
CA HIS A 121 -6.63 -1.82 -6.83
C HIS A 121 -7.34 -1.57 -5.49
N GLN A 122 -7.03 -0.49 -4.78
CA GLN A 122 -7.64 -0.14 -3.50
C GLN A 122 -8.96 0.63 -3.67
N LEU A 123 -9.12 1.30 -4.80
CA LEU A 123 -10.30 2.09 -5.15
C LEU A 123 -11.45 1.24 -5.66
N GLN A 124 -12.66 1.79 -5.56
CA GLN A 124 -13.88 1.23 -6.13
C GLN A 124 -14.73 2.37 -6.66
N ASP A 125 -15.28 2.18 -7.85
CA ASP A 125 -16.28 3.10 -8.39
C ASP A 125 -17.59 2.90 -7.63
N LYS A 126 -18.24 4.02 -7.32
CA LYS A 126 -19.58 4.04 -6.70
C LYS A 126 -20.67 4.34 -7.74
N ARG A 127 -20.28 4.77 -8.95
CA ARG A 127 -21.16 4.99 -10.10
C ARG A 127 -20.81 3.98 -11.19
N ASN A 128 -21.83 3.44 -11.86
CA ASN A 128 -21.68 2.67 -13.10
C ASN A 128 -22.82 3.06 -14.07
N PRO A 129 -22.54 3.30 -15.36
CA PRO A 129 -21.22 3.25 -16.01
C PRO A 129 -20.38 4.51 -15.75
N CYS A 130 -19.05 4.32 -15.68
CA CYS A 130 -18.06 5.41 -15.76
C CYS A 130 -17.55 5.51 -17.20
N PRO A 131 -17.17 6.71 -17.69
CA PRO A 131 -16.65 6.87 -19.05
C PRO A 131 -15.37 6.07 -19.28
N ASP A 132 -15.22 5.50 -20.48
CA ASP A 132 -13.94 4.96 -20.95
C ASP A 132 -12.93 6.09 -21.19
N CYS A 133 -11.65 5.76 -21.26
CA CYS A 133 -10.57 6.76 -21.26
C CYS A 133 -10.59 7.64 -22.51
N GLU A 134 -10.95 7.06 -23.65
CA GLU A 134 -11.01 7.69 -24.95
C GLU A 134 -12.14 8.73 -25.06
N PHE A 135 -13.06 8.79 -24.08
CA PHE A 135 -14.06 9.86 -23.99
C PHE A 135 -13.52 11.14 -23.34
N TYR A 136 -12.40 11.07 -22.62
CA TYR A 136 -11.79 12.27 -22.04
C TYR A 136 -11.07 13.07 -23.13
N GLN A 137 -10.92 14.37 -22.90
CA GLN A 137 -10.21 15.21 -23.85
C GLN A 137 -8.71 14.93 -23.80
N GLU A 138 -8.07 14.80 -24.96
CA GLU A 138 -6.62 14.79 -25.06
C GLU A 138 -6.03 16.15 -24.66
N LYS A 139 -5.01 16.14 -23.80
CA LYS A 139 -4.28 17.34 -23.37
C LYS A 139 -2.78 17.09 -23.44
N SER A 140 -2.02 18.18 -23.46
CA SER A 140 -0.56 18.12 -23.39
C SER A 140 -0.08 17.33 -22.17
N SER A 141 1.06 16.66 -22.29
CA SER A 141 1.71 15.95 -21.18
C SER A 141 1.86 16.79 -19.90
N ARG A 142 2.10 18.10 -20.05
CA ARG A 142 2.16 19.03 -18.92
C ARG A 142 0.82 19.13 -18.20
N THR A 143 -0.26 19.45 -18.92
CA THR A 143 -1.60 19.57 -18.35
C THR A 143 -2.08 18.24 -17.76
N PHE A 144 -1.76 17.13 -18.43
CA PHE A 144 -2.03 15.79 -17.92
C PHE A 144 -1.36 15.55 -16.55
N LEU A 145 -0.06 15.85 -16.42
CA LEU A 145 0.68 15.65 -15.17
C LEU A 145 0.23 16.60 -14.06
N GLU A 146 -0.08 17.85 -14.39
CA GLU A 146 -0.67 18.81 -13.45
C GLU A 146 -2.02 18.29 -12.90
N THR A 147 -2.85 17.72 -13.78
CA THR A 147 -4.15 17.16 -13.37
C THR A 147 -3.97 15.89 -12.52
N LEU A 148 -3.05 15.01 -12.91
CA LEU A 148 -2.69 13.82 -12.11
C LEU A 148 -2.16 14.21 -10.73
N GLU A 149 -1.31 15.24 -10.64
CA GLU A 149 -0.83 15.76 -9.37
C GLU A 149 -2.00 16.18 -8.46
N ASN A 150 -2.95 16.96 -9.00
CA ASN A 150 -4.11 17.42 -8.24
C ASN A 150 -4.97 16.26 -7.74
N VAL A 151 -5.20 15.25 -8.57
CA VAL A 151 -5.94 14.03 -8.18
C VAL A 151 -5.21 13.29 -7.06
N LEU A 152 -3.89 13.11 -7.18
CA LEU A 152 -3.09 12.44 -6.14
C LEU A 152 -3.06 13.23 -4.83
N GLN A 153 -2.96 14.57 -4.90
CA GLN A 153 -3.06 15.42 -3.72
C GLN A 153 -4.44 15.30 -3.06
N ARG A 154 -5.51 15.28 -3.84
CA ARG A 154 -6.88 15.07 -3.35
C ARG A 154 -7.03 13.72 -2.65
N MET A 155 -6.54 12.65 -3.28
CA MET A 155 -6.49 11.32 -2.69
C MET A 155 -5.77 11.31 -1.34
N ASN A 156 -4.60 11.95 -1.27
CA ASN A 156 -3.82 12.06 -0.03
C ASN A 156 -4.60 12.80 1.07
N ALA A 157 -5.40 13.81 0.72
CA ALA A 157 -6.23 14.55 1.68
C ALA A 157 -7.44 13.74 2.19
N GLU A 158 -8.05 12.93 1.33
CA GLU A 158 -9.29 12.19 1.65
C GLU A 158 -9.07 10.93 2.50
N LYS A 159 -7.82 10.51 2.75
CA LYS A 159 -7.47 9.21 3.38
C LYS A 159 -8.15 8.00 2.69
N SER A 160 -8.58 8.15 1.44
CA SER A 160 -9.39 7.17 0.71
C SER A 160 -8.63 5.88 0.36
N CYS A 161 -7.31 5.85 0.56
CA CYS A 161 -6.45 4.68 0.35
C CYS A 161 -6.29 3.75 1.57
N GLY A 162 -7.12 3.85 2.62
CA GLY A 162 -7.08 2.95 3.78
C GLY A 162 -7.19 1.45 3.43
N PRO A 163 -6.65 0.52 4.25
CA PRO A 163 -6.74 -0.90 3.92
C PRO A 163 -8.20 -1.33 4.07
N LYS A 164 -8.88 -1.54 2.94
CA LYS A 164 -10.19 -2.20 2.97
C LYS A 164 -9.97 -3.60 3.53
N LYS A 165 -10.42 -3.86 4.76
CA LYS A 165 -10.51 -5.22 5.31
C LYS A 165 -11.28 -6.04 4.29
N ASN A 166 -10.56 -6.86 3.54
CA ASN A 166 -11.15 -7.72 2.53
C ASN A 166 -12.02 -8.71 3.32
N LYS A 167 -13.34 -8.52 3.37
CA LYS A 167 -14.28 -9.40 4.10
C LYS A 167 -14.01 -10.87 3.77
N ARG A 168 -13.67 -11.14 2.50
CA ARG A 168 -13.25 -12.47 1.99
C ARG A 168 -11.98 -13.03 2.63
N HIS A 169 -11.01 -12.20 3.01
CA HIS A 169 -9.80 -12.66 3.70
C HIS A 169 -10.09 -12.97 5.17
N LEU A 170 -10.91 -12.16 5.85
CA LEU A 170 -11.37 -12.46 7.20
C LEU A 170 -12.25 -13.72 7.24
N GLU A 171 -13.17 -13.88 6.30
CA GLU A 171 -14.02 -15.08 6.19
C GLU A 171 -13.19 -16.33 5.91
N ASN A 172 -12.16 -16.25 5.05
CA ASN A 172 -11.25 -17.36 4.80
C ASN A 172 -10.35 -17.68 6.01
N ILE A 173 -9.91 -16.67 6.77
CA ILE A 173 -9.19 -16.89 8.04
C ILE A 173 -10.13 -17.54 9.07
N MET A 174 -11.34 -17.00 9.26
CA MET A 174 -12.33 -17.53 10.21
C MET A 174 -12.74 -18.97 9.88
N LYS A 175 -12.95 -19.31 8.60
CA LYS A 175 -13.19 -20.69 8.17
C LYS A 175 -12.00 -21.61 8.46
N LYS A 176 -10.77 -21.15 8.23
CA LYS A 176 -9.55 -21.93 8.48
C LYS A 176 -9.28 -22.14 9.97
N THR A 177 -9.67 -21.18 10.82
CA THR A 177 -9.61 -21.31 12.29
C THR A 177 -10.70 -22.25 12.82
N HIS A 178 -11.91 -22.21 12.26
CA HIS A 178 -12.98 -23.15 12.63
C HIS A 178 -12.64 -24.60 12.29
N ILE A 179 -12.02 -24.85 11.12
CA ILE A 179 -11.60 -26.18 10.70
C ILE A 179 -10.46 -26.72 11.58
N LYS A 180 -9.55 -25.86 12.06
CA LYS A 180 -8.46 -26.26 12.97
C LYS A 180 -8.93 -26.57 14.39
N ASN A 181 -10.11 -26.13 14.80
CA ASN A 181 -10.68 -26.40 16.12
C ASN A 181 -11.65 -27.59 16.13
N MET A 182 -11.82 -28.29 15.00
CA MET A 182 -12.66 -29.49 14.84
C MET A 182 -11.87 -30.76 14.46
N ILE A 183 -10.53 -30.69 14.49
CA ILE A 183 -9.59 -31.82 14.39
C ILE A 183 -8.78 -31.84 15.68
#